data_AF-A0A524N7H8-F1
#
_entry.id   AF-A0A524N7H8-F1
#
_cell.length_a   1.000
_cell.length_b   1.000
_cell.length_c   1.000
_cell.angle_alpha   90.00
_cell.angle_beta   90.00
_cell.angle_gamma   90.00
#
_symmetry.space_group_name_H-M   'P 1'
#
loop_
_entity.id
_entity.type
_entity.pdbx_description
1 polymer ?
#
loop_
_entity_poly.entity_id
_entity_poly.type
_entity_poly.pdbx_seq_one_letter_code
_entity_poly.pdbx_strand_id
1 'polypeptide(L)' 'MKPYRRNYTIGLVFFIVGLAIMLLSPDGAIDTIGKLLAAAGFILAGWSGRQWWYHEKQAKTSGVPRVSSP' A
#
# COMPACT_ATOMS: atom_id res chain seq x y z
N MET A 1 -4.26 -14.38 -7.36
CA MET A 1 -4.42 -13.21 -6.46
C MET A 1 -4.72 -11.97 -7.28
N LYS A 2 -5.66 -11.10 -6.86
CA LYS A 2 -5.99 -9.85 -7.57
C LYS A 2 -4.76 -8.90 -7.58
N PRO A 3 -4.42 -8.25 -8.71
CA PRO A 3 -3.16 -7.50 -8.89
C PRO A 3 -2.96 -6.36 -7.87
N TYR A 4 -4.05 -5.77 -7.38
CA TYR A 4 -4.05 -4.70 -6.37
C TYR A 4 -3.50 -5.16 -5.00
N ARG A 5 -3.84 -6.39 -4.58
CA ARG A 5 -3.30 -6.97 -3.33
C ARG A 5 -1.80 -7.23 -3.44
N ARG A 6 -1.35 -7.69 -4.61
CA ARG A 6 0.08 -7.95 -4.87
C ARG A 6 0.89 -6.65 -4.77
N ASN A 7 0.42 -5.57 -5.39
CA ASN A 7 1.12 -4.28 -5.34
C ASN A 7 1.12 -3.66 -3.93
N TYR A 8 0.03 -3.83 -3.17
CA TYR A 8 -0.02 -3.43 -1.76
C TYR A 8 1.00 -4.19 -0.92
N THR A 9 1.06 -5.53 -1.05
CA THR A 9 2.04 -6.35 -0.32
C THR A 9 3.47 -5.99 -0.71
N ILE A 10 3.75 -5.77 -2.00
CA ILE A 10 5.06 -5.34 -2.48
C ILE A 10 5.45 -3.99 -1.85
N GLY A 11 4.56 -3.00 -1.88
CA GLY A 11 4.80 -1.70 -1.26
C GLY A 11 5.04 -1.78 0.25
N LEU A 12 4.28 -2.63 0.95
CA LEU A 12 4.45 -2.87 2.38
C LEU A 12 5.82 -3.49 2.70
N VAL A 13 6.26 -4.46 1.89
CA VAL A 13 7.59 -5.09 2.05
C VAL A 13 8.70 -4.05 1.86
N PHE A 14 8.62 -3.21 0.82
CA PHE A 14 9.60 -2.15 0.61
C PHE A 14 9.62 -1.12 1.74
N PHE A 15 8.45 -0.77 2.29
CA PHE A 15 8.35 0.12 3.45
C PHE A 15 9.05 -0.48 4.68
N ILE A 16 8.74 -1.73 5.03
CA ILE A 16 9.32 -2.39 6.22
C ILE A 16 10.84 -2.56 6.06
N VAL A 17 11.31 -2.96 4.87
CA VAL A 17 12.74 -3.12 4.59
C VAL A 17 13.45 -1.77 4.66
N GLY A 18 12.90 -0.71 4.04
CA GLY A 18 13.46 0.64 4.13
C GLY A 18 13.52 1.16 5.56
N LEU A 19 12.47 0.91 6.36
CA LEU A 19 12.42 1.29 7.77
C LEU A 19 13.47 0.53 8.61
N ALA A 20 13.63 -0.77 8.37
CA ALA A 20 14.64 -1.59 9.05
C ALA A 20 16.05 -1.11 8.73
N ILE A 21 16.34 -0.78 7.47
CA ILE A 21 17.63 -0.23 7.05
C ILE A 21 17.91 1.11 7.73
N MET A 22 16.91 2.01 7.79
CA MET A 22 17.03 3.30 8.46
C MET A 22 17.29 3.17 9.97
N LEU A 23 16.66 2.19 10.64
CA LEU A 23 16.84 1.94 12.07
C LEU A 23 18.19 1.27 12.40
N LEU A 24 18.72 0.46 11.50
CA LEU A 24 19.96 -0.30 11.71
C LEU A 24 21.22 0.43 11.25
N SER A 25 21.12 1.50 10.46
CA SER A 25 22.27 2.27 9.99
C SER A 25 21.97 3.78 9.97
N PRO A 26 21.87 4.43 11.14
CA PRO A 26 21.47 5.84 11.25
C PRO A 26 22.51 6.84 10.70
N ASP A 27 23.78 6.45 10.53
CA ASP A 27 24.88 7.38 10.17
C ASP A 27 25.65 7.02 8.87
N GLY A 28 25.14 6.07 8.07
CA GLY A 28 25.78 5.66 6.81
C GLY A 28 25.10 6.27 5.58
N ALA A 29 25.78 6.31 4.42
CA ALA A 29 25.17 6.64 3.13
C ALA A 29 23.93 5.77 2.77
N ILE A 30 23.83 4.61 3.44
CA ILE A 30 22.72 3.67 3.39
C ILE A 30 21.45 4.23 4.07
N ASP A 31 21.58 5.17 5.02
CA ASP A 31 20.46 5.85 5.70
C ASP A 31 19.61 6.67 4.73
N THR A 32 20.26 7.49 3.88
CA THR A 32 19.57 8.30 2.87
C THR A 32 18.81 7.43 1.87
N ILE A 33 19.42 6.32 1.45
CA ILE A 33 18.79 5.35 0.54
C ILE A 33 17.63 4.63 1.24
N GLY A 34 17.80 4.23 2.51
CA GLY A 34 16.77 3.62 3.34
C GLY A 34 15.56 4.51 3.53
N LYS A 35 15.78 5.81 3.80
CA LYS A 35 14.74 6.84 3.91
C LYS A 35 13.95 7.02 2.60
N LEU A 36 14.65 7.10 1.46
CA LEU A 36 14.01 7.20 0.14
C LEU A 36 13.20 5.94 -0.19
N LEU A 37 13.74 4.76 0.11
CA LEU A 37 13.06 3.49 -0.10
C LEU A 37 11.82 3.34 0.80
N ALA A 38 11.93 3.74 2.07
CA ALA A 38 10.81 3.76 3.00
C ALA A 38 9.72 4.73 2.53
N ALA A 39 10.09 5.96 2.13
CA ALA A 39 9.12 6.94 1.62
C ALA A 39 8.42 6.44 0.35
N ALA A 40 9.17 5.89 -0.60
CA ALA A 40 8.61 5.31 -1.83
C ALA A 40 7.69 4.13 -1.53
N GLY A 41 8.11 3.21 -0.64
CA GLY A 41 7.31 2.08 -0.18
C GLY A 41 6.03 2.51 0.51
N PHE A 42 6.09 3.54 1.36
CA PHE A 42 4.93 4.11 2.05
C PHE A 42 3.92 4.70 1.07
N ILE A 43 4.38 5.49 0.09
CA ILE A 43 3.51 6.07 -0.95
C ILE A 43 2.86 4.95 -1.78
N LEU A 44 3.63 3.95 -2.17
CA LEU A 44 3.14 2.82 -2.98
C LEU A 44 2.11 1.97 -2.21
N ALA A 45 2.38 1.70 -0.93
CA ALA A 45 1.48 0.98 -0.04
C ALA A 45 0.20 1.79 0.24
N GLY A 46 0.32 3.09 0.48
CA GLY A 46 -0.82 4.00 0.67
C GLY A 46 -1.71 4.07 -0.57
N TRP A 47 -1.13 4.26 -1.75
CA TRP A 47 -1.88 4.33 -3.02
C TRP A 47 -2.54 3.00 -3.37
N SER A 48 -1.79 1.89 -3.27
CA SER A 48 -2.31 0.54 -3.54
C SER A 48 -3.38 0.13 -2.52
N GLY A 49 -3.20 0.50 -1.25
CA GLY A 49 -4.19 0.29 -0.18
C GLY A 49 -5.46 1.09 -0.41
N ARG A 50 -5.35 2.35 -0.86
CA ARG A 50 -6.49 3.19 -1.25
C ARG A 50 -7.25 2.58 -2.42
N GLN A 51 -6.56 2.09 -3.46
CA GLN A 51 -7.20 1.38 -4.57
C GLN A 51 -7.89 0.10 -4.14
N TRP A 52 -7.25 -0.69 -3.26
CA TRP A 52 -7.87 -1.88 -2.69
C TRP A 52 -9.16 -1.54 -1.92
N TRP A 53 -9.12 -0.50 -1.08
CA TRP A 53 -10.29 -0.01 -0.34
C TRP A 53 -11.42 0.44 -1.26
N TYR A 54 -11.12 1.19 -2.34
CA TYR A 54 -12.12 1.59 -3.32
C TYR A 54 -12.72 0.39 -4.06
N HIS A 55 -11.92 -0.60 -4.46
CA HIS A 55 -12.43 -1.81 -5.10
C HIS A 55 -13.29 -2.65 -4.14
N GLU A 56 -12.92 -2.73 -2.86
CA GLU A 56 -13.68 -3.48 -1.87
C GLU A 56 -14.99 -2.79 -1.51
N LYS A 57 -15.01 -1.46 -1.41
CA LYS A 57 -16.25 -0.70 -1.23
C LYS A 57 -17.15 -0.76 -2.46
N GLN A 58 -16.59 -0.64 -3.68
CA GLN A 58 -17.39 -0.77 -4.90
C GLN A 58 -17.99 -2.16 -5.05
N ALA A 59 -17.25 -3.22 -4.72
CA ALA A 59 -17.78 -4.59 -4.72
C ALA A 59 -18.93 -4.79 -3.70
N LYS A 60 -18.91 -4.06 -2.57
CA LYS A 60 -20.02 -4.04 -1.60
C LYS A 60 -21.20 -3.18 -2.07
N THR A 61 -20.96 -2.06 -2.75
CA THR A 61 -22.02 -1.20 -3.30
C THR A 61 -22.79 -1.85 -4.44
N SER A 62 -22.14 -2.66 -5.29
CA SER A 62 -22.82 -3.44 -6.33
C SER A 62 -23.71 -4.58 -5.80
N GLY A 63 -23.67 -4.87 -4.50
CA GLY A 63 -24.55 -5.80 -3.81
C GLY A 63 -25.79 -5.16 -3.18
N VAL A 64 -25.99 -3.85 -3.32
CA VAL A 64 -27.26 -3.21 -2.91
C VAL A 64 -28.29 -3.58 -3.98
N PRO A 65 -29.33 -4.37 -3.67
CA PRO A 65 -30.39 -4.64 -4.64
C PRO A 65 -30.93 -3.29 -5.11
N ARG A 66 -31.07 -3.11 -6.43
CA ARG A 66 -31.89 -2.02 -6.96
C ARG A 66 -33.24 -2.16 -6.27
N VAL A 67 -33.55 -1.24 -5.37
CA VAL A 67 -34.92 -1.08 -4.89
C VAL A 67 -35.70 -0.73 -6.14
N SER A 68 -36.43 -1.71 -6.66
CA SER A 68 -37.46 -1.52 -7.67
C SER A 68 -38.50 -0.61 -7.05
N SER A 69 -38.44 0.66 -7.40
CA SER A 69 -39.50 1.62 -7.10
C SER A 69 -40.81 1.12 -7.71
N PRO A 70 -41.95 1.28 -7.01
CA PRO A 70 -43.27 0.81 -7.44
C PRO A 70 -43.78 1.49 -8.72
#